data_AF-A0ABD5J6A6-F1
#
_entry.id   AF-A0ABD5J6A6-F1
#
_cell.length_a   1.000
_cell.length_b   1.000
_cell.length_c   1.000
_cell.angle_alpha   90.00
_cell.angle_beta   90.00
_cell.angle_gamma   90.00
#
_symmetry.space_group_name_H-M   'P 1'
#
loop_
_entity.id
_entity.type
_entity.pdbx_description
1 polymer ?
#
loop_
_entity_poly.entity_id
_entity_poly.type
_entity_poly.pdbx_seq_one_letter_code
_entity_poly.pdbx_strand_id
1 'polypeptide(L)' 'MEATQAAGEANPSLDAERMAAAVIATVQGGVTVLLSTGSAEHLEAGLNLCLDHLLS' A
#
# COMPACT_ATOMS: atom_id res chain seq x y z
N MET A 1 8.27 6.46 0.18
CA MET A 1 8.86 5.22 0.73
C MET A 1 10.20 5.54 1.35
N GLU A 2 11.18 6.05 0.58
CA GLU A 2 12.50 6.43 1.11
C GLU A 2 12.45 7.46 2.25
N ALA A 3 11.61 8.50 2.16
CA ALA A 3 11.44 9.48 3.23
C ALA A 3 10.91 8.86 4.54
N THR A 4 10.04 7.86 4.44
CA THR A 4 9.45 7.13 5.59
C THR A 4 10.47 6.20 6.23
N GLN A 5 11.33 5.56 5.43
CA GLN A 5 12.50 4.80 5.92
C GLN A 5 13.53 5.72 6.57
N ALA A 6 13.80 6.89 5.99
CA ALA A 6 14.71 7.89 6.53
C ALA A 6 14.22 8.46 7.88
N ALA A 7 12.90 8.50 8.10
CA ALA A 7 12.27 8.84 9.38
C ALA A 7 12.31 7.70 10.41
N GLY A 8 12.75 6.49 10.03
CA GLY A 8 12.76 5.31 10.90
C GLY A 8 11.38 4.67 11.11
N GLU A 9 10.39 5.07 10.32
CA GLU A 9 9.00 4.63 10.43
C GLU A 9 8.69 3.39 9.57
N ALA A 10 9.62 2.99 8.71
CA ALA A 10 9.46 1.85 7.80
C ALA A 10 10.67 0.92 7.88
N ASN A 11 10.46 -0.37 7.59
CA ASN A 11 11.53 -1.35 7.60
C ASN A 11 12.68 -0.97 6.65
N PRO A 12 13.93 -0.83 7.14
CA PRO A 12 15.07 -0.39 6.32
C PRO A 12 15.56 -1.44 5.32
N SER A 13 15.12 -2.70 5.46
CA SER A 13 15.41 -3.77 4.49
C SER A 13 14.39 -3.86 3.35
N LEU A 14 13.34 -3.04 3.40
CA LEU A 14 12.28 -3.04 2.41
C LEU A 14 12.74 -2.35 1.11
N ASP A 15 12.43 -2.95 -0.03
CA ASP A 15 12.61 -2.30 -1.34
C ASP A 15 11.53 -1.20 -1.51
N ALA A 16 11.98 0.05 -1.38
CA ALA A 16 11.13 1.23 -1.41
C ALA A 16 10.38 1.40 -2.74
N GLU A 17 11.02 1.10 -3.87
CA GLU A 17 10.40 1.24 -5.18
C GLU A 17 9.35 0.17 -5.40
N ARG A 18 9.68 -1.07 -5.03
CA ARG A 18 8.73 -2.19 -5.13
C ARG A 18 7.51 -1.98 -4.26
N MET A 19 7.70 -1.45 -3.05
CA MET A 19 6.59 -1.15 -2.16
C MET A 19 5.73 0.00 -2.71
N ALA A 20 6.34 1.05 -3.28
CA ALA A 20 5.60 2.13 -3.91
C ALA A 20 4.74 1.61 -5.07
N ALA A 21 5.29 0.74 -5.92
CA ALA A 21 4.57 0.11 -7.02
C ALA A 21 3.39 -0.74 -6.50
N ALA A 22 3.58 -1.50 -5.42
CA ALA A 22 2.52 -2.30 -4.80
C ALA A 22 1.37 -1.43 -4.26
N VAL A 23 1.68 -0.33 -3.57
CA VAL A 23 0.65 0.62 -3.09
C VAL A 23 -0.14 1.22 -4.25
N ILE A 24 0.53 1.66 -5.31
CA ILE A 24 -0.14 2.23 -6.48
C ILE A 24 -1.06 1.19 -7.13
N ALA A 25 -0.57 -0.04 -7.34
CA ALA A 25 -1.38 -1.12 -7.92
C ALA A 25 -2.62 -1.44 -7.06
N THR A 26 -2.46 -1.50 -5.74
CA THR A 26 -3.56 -1.69 -4.79
C THR A 26 -4.60 -0.58 -4.89
N VAL A 27 -4.19 0.69 -4.94
CA VAL A 27 -5.11 1.82 -5.09
C VAL A 27 -5.86 1.72 -6.41
N GLN A 28 -5.16 1.48 -7.53
CA GLN A 28 -5.79 1.42 -8.85
C GLN A 28 -6.77 0.24 -8.97
N GLY A 29 -6.39 -0.94 -8.49
CA GLY A 29 -7.26 -2.12 -8.48
C GLY A 29 -8.44 -1.95 -7.53
N GLY A 30 -8.20 -1.46 -6.31
CA GLY A 30 -9.23 -1.22 -5.31
C GLY A 30 -10.26 -0.18 -5.75
N VAL A 31 -9.83 0.93 -6.37
CA VAL A 31 -10.75 1.92 -6.96
C VAL A 31 -11.57 1.32 -8.09
N THR A 32 -10.97 0.46 -8.93
CA THR A 32 -11.72 -0.23 -10.00
C THR A 32 -12.83 -1.11 -9.44
N VAL A 33 -12.55 -1.87 -8.37
CA VAL A 33 -13.56 -2.70 -7.68
C VAL A 33 -14.61 -1.83 -6.99
N LEU A 34 -14.20 -0.73 -6.35
CA LEU A 34 -15.12 0.25 -5.75
C LEU A 34 -16.10 0.80 -6.78
N LEU A 35 -15.61 1.25 -7.94
CA LEU A 35 -16.47 1.78 -9.00
C LEU A 35 -17.44 0.73 -9.56
N SER A 36 -17.06 -0.54 -9.53
CA SER A 36 -17.88 -1.65 -10.05
C SER A 36 -18.91 -2.17 -9.05
N THR A 37 -18.65 -2.03 -7.74
CA THR A 37 -19.43 -2.68 -6.68
C THR A 37 -20.06 -1.70 -5.68
N GLY A 38 -19.57 -0.45 -5.64
CA GLY A 38 -19.90 0.53 -4.61
C GLY A 38 -19.24 0.28 -3.24
N SER A 39 -18.41 -0.76 -3.08
CA SER A 39 -17.76 -1.12 -1.82
C SER A 39 -16.27 -0.76 -1.80
N ALA A 40 -15.82 -0.11 -0.73
CA ALA A 40 -14.40 0.23 -0.52
C ALA A 40 -13.59 -0.88 0.17
N GLU A 41 -14.24 -1.96 0.60
CA GLU A 41 -13.64 -3.02 1.42
C GLU A 41 -12.36 -3.62 0.82
N HIS A 42 -12.33 -3.81 -0.51
CA HIS A 42 -11.16 -4.35 -1.20
C HIS A 42 -9.98 -3.37 -1.23
N LEU A 43 -10.27 -2.07 -1.34
CA LEU A 43 -9.26 -1.03 -1.27
C LEU A 43 -8.68 -0.94 0.14
N GLU A 44 -9.55 -0.95 1.16
CA GLU A 44 -9.14 -0.90 2.57
C GLU A 44 -8.29 -2.11 2.96
N ALA A 45 -8.73 -3.32 2.60
CA ALA A 45 -8.01 -4.55 2.88
C ALA A 45 -6.60 -4.56 2.23
N GLY A 46 -6.51 -4.15 0.96
CA GLY A 46 -5.23 -4.08 0.27
C GLY A 46 -4.28 -3.02 0.84
N LEU A 47 -4.81 -1.86 1.24
CA LEU A 47 -4.01 -0.80 1.86
C LEU A 47 -3.50 -1.23 3.24
N ASN A 48 -4.34 -1.86 4.06
CA ASN A 48 -3.90 -2.40 5.35
C ASN A 48 -2.76 -3.40 5.18
N LEU A 49 -2.85 -4.34 4.23
CA LEU A 49 -1.76 -5.27 3.94
C LEU A 49 -0.47 -4.56 3.53
N CYS A 50 -0.56 -3.51 2.72
CA CYS A 50 0.60 -2.72 2.31
C CYS A 50 1.24 -1.98 3.49
N LEU A 51 0.43 -1.43 4.39
CA LEU A 51 0.90 -0.71 5.58
C LEU A 51 1.51 -1.67 6.60
N ASP A 52 0.87 -2.81 6.86
CA ASP A 52 1.39 -3.85 7.74
C ASP A 52 2.78 -4.31 7.27
N HIS A 53 2.96 -4.49 5.95
CA HIS A 53 4.25 -4.86 5.38
C HIS A 53 5.31 -3.77 5.45
N LEU A 54 4.89 -2.50 5.38
CA LEU A 54 5.79 -1.35 5.46
C LEU A 54 6.31 -1.14 6.89
N LEU A 55 5.47 -1.45 7.89
CA LEU A 55 5.74 -1.24 9.32
C LEU A 55 6.32 -2.47 10.04
N SER A 56 6.31 -3.66 9.41
CA SER A 56 6.86 -4.91 9.97
C SER A 56 8.38 -4.98 9.88
#